data_AF-A0AA51I230-F1
#
_entry.id   AF-A0AA51I230-F1
#
_cell.length_a   1.000
_cell.length_b   1.000
_cell.length_c   1.000
_cell.angle_alpha   90.00
_cell.angle_beta   90.00
_cell.angle_gamma   90.00
#
_symmetry.space_group_name_H-M   'P 1'
#
loop_
_entity.id
_entity.type
_entity.pdbx_description
1 polymer ?
#
loop_
_entity_poly.entity_id
_entity_poly.type
_entity_poly.pdbx_seq_one_letter_code
_entity_poly.pdbx_strand_id
1 'polypeptide(L)'
;IDHLKSKTLDLGNNATKLQEANLEGALNLTREAKERALKAADEAESVQTIIAGTDRQIKNTDRLIEMQYDNFNNTQNENERKLDDLQQQLSDLESQIPKINEKMCGQDSDTCDICGGAGCGKCGGISCDQGAITKAEQALDFANKTEHRIKEHELTAEDLFRSISQVKQDTVAV
;
A
#
# COMPACT_ATOMS: atom_id res chain seq x y z
N ILE A 1 87.88 54.26 -43.62
CA ILE A 1 86.53 54.87 -43.79
C ILE A 1 85.50 53.82 -44.17
N ASP A 2 85.82 52.87 -45.07
CA ASP A 2 84.85 51.88 -45.56
C ASP A 2 84.38 50.87 -44.50
N HIS A 3 85.26 50.45 -43.58
CA HIS A 3 84.88 49.58 -42.45
C HIS A 3 83.84 50.23 -41.51
N LEU A 4 83.91 51.55 -41.32
CA LEU A 4 82.96 52.28 -40.47
C LEU A 4 81.58 52.41 -41.15
N LYS A 5 81.58 52.62 -42.47
CA LYS A 5 80.36 52.63 -43.29
C LYS A 5 79.66 51.28 -43.29
N SER A 6 80.42 50.18 -43.43
CA SER A 6 79.85 48.82 -43.35
C SER A 6 79.16 48.58 -42.00
N LYS A 7 79.85 48.84 -40.88
CA LYS A 7 79.28 48.61 -39.55
C LYS A 7 78.02 49.46 -39.28
N THR A 8 77.95 50.66 -39.84
CA THR A 8 76.77 51.52 -39.72
C THR A 8 75.58 50.96 -40.51
N LEU A 9 75.82 50.42 -41.70
CA LEU A 9 74.80 49.72 -42.49
C LEU A 9 74.32 48.45 -41.79
N ASP A 10 75.24 47.66 -41.22
CA ASP A 10 74.91 46.43 -40.49
C ASP A 10 74.08 46.73 -39.23
N LEU A 11 74.41 47.80 -38.51
CA LEU A 11 73.64 48.23 -37.35
C LEU A 11 72.23 48.70 -37.74
N GLY A 12 72.11 49.47 -38.83
CA GLY A 12 70.81 49.89 -39.37
C GLY A 12 69.95 48.70 -39.76
N ASN A 13 70.53 47.72 -40.46
CA ASN A 13 69.82 46.50 -40.86
C ASN A 13 69.38 45.65 -39.65
N ASN A 14 70.22 45.55 -38.61
CA ASN A 14 69.88 44.82 -37.39
C ASN A 14 68.79 45.54 -36.57
N ALA A 15 68.84 46.87 -36.50
CA ALA A 15 67.82 47.67 -35.82
C ALA A 15 66.46 47.54 -36.53
N THR A 16 66.44 47.62 -37.87
CA THR A 16 65.22 47.42 -38.67
C THR A 16 64.65 46.02 -38.46
N LYS A 17 65.48 44.97 -38.54
CA LYS A 17 65.04 43.58 -38.29
C LYS A 17 64.48 43.37 -36.89
N LEU A 18 65.08 44.01 -35.88
CA LEU A 18 64.60 43.92 -34.50
C LEU A 18 63.24 44.62 -34.33
N GLN A 19 63.05 45.77 -34.98
CA GLN A 19 61.78 46.49 -34.98
C GLN A 19 60.69 45.71 -35.73
N GLU A 20 61.02 45.11 -36.88
CA GLU A 20 60.14 44.23 -37.65
C GLU A 20 59.72 43.00 -36.83
N ALA A 21 60.67 42.33 -36.17
CA ALA A 21 60.39 41.17 -35.31
C ALA A 21 59.50 41.52 -34.11
N ASN A 22 59.67 42.71 -33.52
CA ASN A 22 58.82 43.19 -32.41
C ASN A 22 57.40 43.52 -32.90
N LEU A 23 57.26 44.12 -34.08
CA LEU A 23 55.96 44.36 -34.71
C LEU A 23 55.23 43.04 -35.05
N GLU A 24 55.97 42.05 -35.57
CA GLU A 24 55.42 40.73 -35.87
C GLU A 24 54.99 39.98 -34.60
N GLY A 25 55.81 40.03 -33.53
CA GLY A 25 55.47 39.46 -32.22
C GLY A 25 54.25 40.13 -31.58
N ALA A 26 54.16 41.46 -31.59
CA ALA A 26 53.01 42.20 -31.08
C ALA A 26 51.73 41.90 -31.87
N LEU A 27 51.84 41.77 -33.20
CA LEU A 27 50.73 41.36 -34.06
C LEU A 27 50.28 39.93 -33.75
N ASN A 28 51.20 39.01 -33.50
CA ASN A 28 50.87 37.63 -33.14
C ASN A 28 50.15 37.55 -31.78
N LEU A 29 50.64 38.27 -30.77
CA LEU A 29 49.97 38.39 -29.46
C LEU A 29 48.56 38.99 -29.59
N THR A 30 48.39 39.98 -30.47
CA THR A 30 47.07 40.60 -30.72
C THR A 30 46.12 39.63 -31.40
N ARG A 31 46.61 38.79 -32.32
CA ARG A 31 45.82 37.74 -32.97
C ARG A 31 45.40 36.67 -31.97
N GLU A 32 46.32 36.18 -31.14
CA GLU A 32 46.01 35.20 -30.08
C GLU A 32 45.04 35.78 -29.03
N ALA A 33 45.17 37.06 -28.68
CA ALA A 33 44.23 37.73 -27.79
C ALA A 33 42.83 37.84 -28.41
N LYS A 34 42.75 38.16 -29.71
CA LYS A 34 41.49 38.18 -30.46
C LYS A 34 40.84 36.79 -30.48
N GLU A 35 41.59 35.74 -30.78
CA GLU A 35 41.06 34.36 -30.81
C GLU A 35 40.54 33.93 -29.43
N ARG A 36 41.30 34.21 -28.36
CA ARG A 36 40.86 33.96 -26.98
C ARG A 36 39.59 34.73 -26.63
N ALA A 37 39.50 36.00 -27.03
CA ALA A 37 38.32 36.82 -26.77
C ALA A 37 37.09 36.30 -27.52
N LEU A 38 37.25 35.86 -28.78
CA LEU A 38 36.16 35.26 -29.56
C LEU A 38 35.68 33.95 -28.94
N LYS A 39 36.59 33.08 -28.51
CA LYS A 39 36.25 31.83 -27.83
C LYS A 39 35.52 32.08 -26.51
N ALA A 40 35.99 33.03 -25.70
CA ALA A 40 35.33 33.39 -24.46
C ALA A 40 33.93 33.99 -24.68
N ALA A 41 33.73 34.75 -25.77
CA ALA A 41 32.41 35.27 -26.13
C ALA A 41 31.43 34.15 -26.53
N ASP A 42 31.88 33.18 -27.33
CA ASP A 42 31.10 32.01 -27.73
C ASP A 42 30.72 31.13 -26.52
N GLU A 43 31.70 30.88 -25.63
CA GLU A 43 31.45 30.18 -24.37
C GLU A 43 30.43 30.93 -23.48
N ALA A 44 30.52 32.26 -23.39
CA ALA A 44 29.57 33.06 -22.62
C ALA A 44 28.15 33.02 -23.20
N GLU A 45 28.00 33.04 -24.53
CA GLU A 45 26.70 32.92 -25.20
C GLU A 45 26.08 31.53 -25.00
N SER A 46 26.90 30.48 -25.08
CA SER A 46 26.48 29.11 -24.77
C SER A 46 25.99 28.97 -23.33
N VAL A 47 26.73 29.51 -22.36
CA VAL A 47 26.33 29.51 -20.95
C VAL A 47 25.03 30.28 -20.72
N GLN A 48 24.82 31.42 -21.38
CA GLN A 48 23.56 32.16 -21.30
C GLN A 48 22.37 31.34 -21.79
N THR A 49 22.56 30.58 -22.87
CA THR A 49 21.51 29.69 -23.40
C THR A 49 21.16 28.59 -22.40
N ILE A 50 22.17 27.99 -21.76
CA ILE A 50 21.98 26.98 -20.71
C ILE A 50 21.23 27.57 -19.53
N ILE A 51 21.64 28.74 -19.03
CA ILE A 51 20.97 29.42 -17.90
C ILE A 51 19.51 29.70 -18.24
N ALA A 52 19.21 30.23 -19.42
CA ALA A 52 17.84 30.50 -19.85
C ALA A 52 17.00 29.21 -19.95
N GLY A 53 17.61 28.11 -20.39
CA GLY A 53 16.98 26.79 -20.39
C GLY A 53 16.67 26.29 -18.98
N THR A 54 17.65 26.37 -18.07
CA THR A 54 17.50 25.98 -16.67
C THR A 54 16.44 26.80 -15.95
N ASP A 55 16.41 28.12 -16.15
CA ASP A 55 15.43 29.00 -15.52
C ASP A 55 13.98 28.67 -15.93
N ARG A 56 13.79 28.28 -17.19
CA ARG A 56 12.50 27.76 -17.67
C ARG A 56 12.13 26.44 -17.02
N GLN A 57 13.08 25.53 -16.86
CA GLN A 57 12.82 24.24 -16.21
C GLN A 57 12.46 24.41 -14.73
N ILE A 58 13.18 25.27 -14.00
CA ILE A 58 12.88 25.60 -12.60
C ILE A 58 11.45 26.12 -12.48
N LYS A 59 11.07 27.13 -13.28
CA LYS A 59 9.71 27.68 -13.26
C LYS A 59 8.63 26.66 -13.57
N ASN A 60 8.88 25.75 -14.51
CA ASN A 60 7.94 24.67 -14.82
C ASN A 60 7.81 23.68 -13.66
N THR A 61 8.92 23.31 -13.03
CA THR A 61 8.94 22.43 -11.87
C THR A 61 8.23 23.07 -10.68
N ASP A 62 8.50 24.33 -10.37
CA ASP A 62 7.84 25.07 -9.28
C ASP A 62 6.32 25.09 -9.47
N ARG A 63 5.86 25.38 -10.69
CA ARG A 63 4.43 25.35 -11.01
C ARG A 63 3.82 23.97 -10.83
N LEU A 64 4.53 22.90 -11.23
CA LEU A 64 4.07 21.53 -11.03
C LEU A 64 3.98 21.19 -9.54
N ILE A 65 4.95 21.63 -8.73
CA ILE A 65 4.94 21.44 -7.28
C ILE A 65 3.74 22.17 -6.67
N GLU A 66 3.54 23.45 -6.99
CA GLU A 66 2.40 24.23 -6.48
C GLU A 66 1.06 23.60 -6.85
N MET A 67 0.89 23.16 -8.10
CA MET A 67 -0.34 22.50 -8.55
C MET A 67 -0.60 21.16 -7.84
N GLN A 68 0.44 20.46 -7.41
CA GLN A 68 0.32 19.16 -6.75
C GLN A 68 0.31 19.24 -5.23
N TYR A 69 0.78 20.35 -4.65
CA TYR A 69 0.89 20.50 -3.21
C TYR A 69 -0.48 20.38 -2.53
N ASP A 70 -1.49 21.10 -3.02
CA ASP A 70 -2.84 21.05 -2.47
C ASP A 70 -3.46 19.67 -2.66
N ASN A 71 -3.28 19.04 -3.83
CA ASN A 71 -3.78 17.69 -4.09
C ASN A 71 -3.14 16.65 -3.17
N PHE A 72 -1.83 16.75 -2.95
CA PHE A 72 -1.10 15.86 -2.06
C PHE A 72 -1.62 16.03 -0.63
N ASN A 73 -1.71 17.26 -0.14
CA ASN A 73 -2.17 17.53 1.22
C ASN A 73 -3.63 17.07 1.43
N ASN A 74 -4.51 17.36 0.48
CA ASN A 74 -5.90 16.87 0.51
C ASN A 74 -5.95 15.34 0.52
N THR A 75 -5.19 14.68 -0.35
CA THR A 75 -5.14 13.20 -0.40
C THR A 75 -4.62 12.60 0.90
N GLN A 76 -3.58 13.19 1.51
CA GLN A 76 -3.07 12.72 2.81
C GLN A 76 -4.15 12.86 3.90
N ASN A 77 -4.77 14.04 4.01
CA ASN A 77 -5.86 14.27 4.98
C ASN A 77 -7.06 13.34 4.76
N GLU A 78 -7.43 13.06 3.51
CA GLU A 78 -8.49 12.09 3.20
C GLU A 78 -8.10 10.67 3.58
N ASN A 79 -6.85 10.28 3.35
CA ASN A 79 -6.36 8.96 3.72
C ASN A 79 -6.32 8.78 5.25
N GLU A 80 -5.85 9.77 6.00
CA GLU A 80 -5.86 9.75 7.46
C GLU A 80 -7.29 9.60 8.00
N ARG A 81 -8.26 10.37 7.47
CA ARG A 81 -9.67 10.24 7.86
C ARG A 81 -10.24 8.85 7.57
N LYS A 82 -9.90 8.27 6.42
CA LYS A 82 -10.34 6.90 6.07
C LYS A 82 -9.71 5.85 6.98
N LEU A 83 -8.45 6.04 7.37
CA LEU A 83 -7.79 5.14 8.32
C LEU A 83 -8.45 5.22 9.70
N ASP A 84 -8.77 6.43 10.17
CA ASP A 84 -9.48 6.62 11.44
C ASP A 84 -10.87 5.97 11.43
N ASP A 85 -11.63 6.15 10.34
CA ASP A 85 -12.95 5.52 10.15
C ASP A 85 -12.85 3.99 10.14
N LEU A 86 -11.89 3.43 9.41
CA LEU A 86 -11.65 1.99 9.39
C LEU A 86 -11.25 1.44 10.76
N GLN A 87 -10.43 2.19 11.50
CA GLN A 87 -10.01 1.81 12.84
C GLN A 87 -11.18 1.83 13.83
N GLN A 88 -12.08 2.82 13.71
CA GLN A 88 -13.30 2.87 14.51
C GLN A 88 -14.23 1.70 14.17
N GLN A 89 -14.46 1.42 12.89
CA GLN A 89 -15.28 0.28 12.46
C GLN A 89 -14.71 -1.05 12.94
N LEU A 90 -13.39 -1.22 12.90
CA LEU A 90 -12.73 -2.41 13.42
C LEU A 90 -12.92 -2.54 14.94
N SER A 91 -12.71 -1.46 15.69
CA SER A 91 -12.90 -1.46 17.14
C SER A 91 -14.36 -1.75 17.52
N ASP A 92 -15.32 -1.17 16.79
CA ASP A 92 -16.74 -1.43 16.98
C ASP A 92 -17.08 -2.89 16.71
N LEU A 93 -16.50 -3.50 15.67
CA LEU A 93 -16.68 -4.91 15.33
C LEU A 93 -16.08 -5.81 16.41
N GLU A 94 -14.82 -5.57 16.81
CA GLU A 94 -14.15 -6.31 17.88
C GLU A 94 -14.93 -6.22 19.19
N SER A 95 -15.54 -5.08 19.52
CA SER A 95 -16.39 -4.95 20.71
C SER A 95 -17.71 -5.74 20.66
N GLN A 96 -18.14 -6.15 19.46
CA GLN A 96 -19.39 -6.86 19.23
C GLN A 96 -19.22 -8.37 19.13
N ILE A 97 -18.06 -8.86 18.69
CA ILE A 97 -17.79 -10.31 18.55
C ILE A 97 -18.00 -11.07 19.87
N PRO A 98 -17.52 -10.60 21.05
CA PRO A 98 -17.73 -11.29 22.32
C PRO A 98 -19.23 -11.48 22.62
N LYS A 99 -20.02 -10.42 22.39
CA LYS A 99 -21.48 -10.42 22.61
C LYS A 99 -22.20 -11.37 21.66
N ILE A 100 -21.71 -11.52 20.43
CA ILE A 100 -22.24 -12.49 19.47
C ILE A 100 -21.89 -13.90 19.93
N ASN A 101 -20.65 -14.13 20.36
CA ASN A 101 -20.20 -15.41 20.91
C ASN A 101 -20.97 -15.79 22.18
N GLU A 102 -21.33 -14.83 23.03
CA GLU A 102 -22.18 -15.07 24.20
C GLU A 102 -23.55 -15.61 23.79
N LYS A 103 -24.20 -14.95 22.84
CA LYS A 103 -25.54 -15.35 22.36
C LYS A 103 -25.53 -16.67 21.60
N MET A 104 -24.51 -16.88 20.77
CA MET A 104 -24.45 -18.03 19.86
C MET A 104 -23.82 -19.25 20.52
N CYS A 105 -22.66 -19.05 21.14
CA CYS A 105 -21.83 -20.10 21.70
C CYS A 105 -21.99 -20.25 23.21
N GLY A 106 -22.53 -19.25 23.92
CA GLY A 106 -22.84 -19.34 25.36
C GLY A 106 -21.81 -18.72 26.29
N GLN A 107 -20.79 -18.03 25.76
CA GLN A 107 -19.76 -17.35 26.55
C GLN A 107 -19.33 -16.03 25.89
N ASP A 108 -19.25 -14.96 26.69
CA ASP A 108 -18.73 -13.65 26.29
C ASP A 108 -17.20 -13.69 26.22
N SER A 109 -16.66 -14.15 25.09
CA SER A 109 -15.22 -14.29 24.86
C SER A 109 -14.89 -14.14 23.38
N ASP A 110 -13.75 -13.52 23.10
CA ASP A 110 -13.12 -13.46 21.76
C ASP A 110 -12.06 -14.52 21.54
N THR A 111 -11.75 -15.32 22.57
CA THR A 111 -10.78 -16.40 22.46
C THR A 111 -11.49 -17.73 22.17
N CYS A 112 -10.75 -18.67 21.59
CA CYS A 112 -11.23 -20.01 21.30
C CYS A 112 -11.29 -20.89 22.54
N ASP A 113 -12.08 -20.46 23.53
CA ASP A 113 -12.23 -21.09 24.84
C ASP A 113 -13.01 -22.41 24.75
N ILE A 114 -13.52 -22.88 25.89
CA ILE A 114 -14.33 -24.09 26.02
C ILE A 114 -15.49 -24.05 25.02
N CYS A 115 -16.24 -22.94 25.02
CA CYS A 115 -17.40 -22.73 24.15
C CYS A 115 -17.06 -22.33 22.71
N GLY A 116 -15.80 -22.06 22.39
CA GLY A 116 -15.41 -21.59 21.06
C GLY A 116 -15.93 -20.20 20.73
N GLY A 117 -16.11 -19.91 19.43
CA GLY A 117 -16.44 -18.58 18.95
C GLY A 117 -16.22 -18.40 17.44
N ALA A 118 -16.48 -17.20 16.95
CA ALA A 118 -16.20 -16.83 15.56
C ALA A 118 -14.73 -17.14 15.20
N GLY A 119 -14.51 -17.88 14.11
CA GLY A 119 -13.17 -18.25 13.64
C GLY A 119 -12.51 -19.46 14.33
N CYS A 120 -13.12 -20.00 15.40
CA CYS A 120 -12.52 -21.09 16.18
C CYS A 120 -12.82 -22.51 15.64
N GLY A 121 -13.68 -22.63 14.63
CA GLY A 121 -14.10 -23.92 14.06
C GLY A 121 -15.01 -24.77 14.97
N LYS A 122 -15.29 -24.30 16.20
CA LYS A 122 -16.27 -24.86 17.14
C LYS A 122 -17.03 -23.73 17.82
N CYS A 123 -18.29 -23.98 18.18
CA CYS A 123 -19.14 -23.05 18.92
C CYS A 123 -20.19 -23.85 19.70
N GLY A 124 -20.31 -23.58 21.01
CA GLY A 124 -21.16 -24.32 21.93
C GLY A 124 -20.49 -25.54 22.55
N GLY A 125 -21.28 -26.35 23.25
CA GLY A 125 -20.88 -27.57 23.94
C GLY A 125 -21.67 -27.77 25.22
N ILE A 126 -21.48 -28.92 25.88
CA ILE A 126 -22.23 -29.28 27.11
C ILE A 126 -22.09 -28.21 28.21
N SER A 127 -20.93 -27.57 28.30
CA SER A 127 -20.65 -26.51 29.27
C SER A 127 -21.18 -25.13 28.89
N CYS A 128 -21.88 -25.02 27.75
CA CYS A 128 -22.24 -23.77 27.09
C CYS A 128 -23.74 -23.73 26.78
N ASP A 129 -24.53 -24.18 27.75
CA ASP A 129 -25.98 -24.38 27.67
C ASP A 129 -26.77 -23.11 27.36
N GLN A 130 -26.21 -21.93 27.63
CA GLN A 130 -26.85 -20.65 27.31
C GLN A 130 -26.78 -20.29 25.82
N GLY A 131 -25.83 -20.87 25.08
CA GLY A 131 -25.62 -20.61 23.66
C GLY A 131 -26.76 -21.13 22.78
N ALA A 132 -27.14 -20.34 21.79
CA ALA A 132 -28.18 -20.71 20.82
C ALA A 132 -27.88 -22.04 20.11
N ILE A 133 -26.62 -22.32 19.75
CA ILE A 133 -26.24 -23.57 19.08
C ILE A 133 -26.52 -24.77 19.98
N THR A 134 -26.02 -24.74 21.22
CA THR A 134 -26.22 -25.85 22.16
C THR A 134 -27.68 -26.06 22.49
N LYS A 135 -28.47 -24.99 22.65
CA LYS A 135 -29.93 -25.10 22.84
C LYS A 135 -30.61 -25.78 21.65
N ALA A 136 -30.23 -25.43 20.42
CA ALA A 136 -30.78 -26.03 19.21
C ALA A 136 -30.41 -27.52 19.10
N GLU A 137 -29.16 -27.88 19.38
CA GLU A 137 -28.69 -29.27 19.39
C GLU A 137 -29.42 -30.11 20.45
N GLN A 138 -29.57 -29.58 21.66
CA GLN A 138 -30.32 -30.25 22.73
C GLN A 138 -31.80 -30.42 22.38
N ALA A 139 -32.43 -29.40 21.78
CA ALA A 139 -33.82 -29.50 21.34
C ALA A 139 -34.00 -30.55 20.25
N LEU A 140 -33.06 -30.64 19.30
CA LEU A 140 -33.09 -31.65 18.23
C LEU A 140 -32.89 -33.06 18.79
N ASP A 141 -31.90 -33.25 19.68
CA ASP A 141 -31.67 -34.53 20.34
C ASP A 141 -32.89 -34.97 21.17
N PHE A 142 -33.50 -34.04 21.91
CA PHE A 142 -34.72 -34.30 22.66
C PHE A 142 -35.90 -34.69 21.75
N ALA A 143 -36.08 -33.99 20.63
CA ALA A 143 -37.12 -34.31 19.65
C ALA A 143 -36.92 -35.71 19.05
N ASN A 144 -35.70 -36.04 18.61
CA ASN A 144 -35.37 -37.36 18.05
C ASN A 144 -35.59 -38.49 19.08
N LYS A 145 -35.14 -38.30 20.31
CA LYS A 145 -35.37 -39.27 21.40
C LYS A 145 -36.86 -39.45 21.69
N THR A 146 -37.61 -38.36 21.67
CA THR A 146 -39.06 -38.40 21.89
C THR A 146 -39.77 -39.12 20.75
N GLU A 147 -39.40 -38.86 19.50
CA GLU A 147 -39.93 -39.55 18.33
C GLU A 147 -39.68 -41.07 18.42
N HIS A 148 -38.44 -41.48 18.76
CA HIS A 148 -38.12 -42.89 18.94
C HIS A 148 -38.96 -43.54 20.04
N ARG A 149 -39.12 -42.88 21.19
CA ARG A 149 -39.95 -43.40 22.29
C ARG A 149 -41.42 -43.49 21.93
N ILE A 150 -41.95 -42.54 21.17
CA ILE A 150 -43.34 -42.58 20.69
C ILE A 150 -43.54 -43.79 19.78
N LYS A 151 -42.64 -44.02 18.82
CA LYS A 151 -42.70 -45.18 17.91
C LYS A 151 -42.64 -46.52 18.66
N GLU A 152 -41.79 -46.62 19.67
CA GLU A 152 -41.70 -47.83 20.51
C GLU A 152 -43.00 -48.11 21.27
N HIS A 153 -43.59 -47.07 21.87
CA HIS A 153 -44.87 -47.17 22.57
C HIS A 153 -46.03 -47.49 21.63
N GLU A 154 -46.02 -46.93 20.41
CA GLU A 154 -47.01 -47.22 19.36
C GLU A 154 -46.97 -48.70 18.97
N LEU A 155 -45.80 -49.25 18.66
CA LEU A 155 -45.62 -50.67 18.34
C LEU A 155 -46.09 -51.58 19.48
N THR A 156 -45.72 -51.25 20.71
CA THR A 156 -46.14 -52.01 21.90
C THR A 156 -47.67 -51.99 22.06
N ALA A 157 -48.31 -50.85 21.81
CA ALA A 157 -49.76 -50.71 21.87
C ALA A 157 -50.46 -51.50 20.76
N GLU A 158 -49.92 -51.50 19.53
CA GLU A 158 -50.43 -52.31 18.43
C GLU A 158 -50.36 -53.81 18.72
N ASP A 159 -49.24 -54.30 19.25
CA ASP A 159 -49.05 -55.71 19.60
C ASP A 159 -50.00 -56.14 20.73
N LEU A 160 -50.20 -55.29 21.73
CA LEU A 160 -51.18 -55.52 22.79
C LEU A 160 -52.60 -55.56 22.21
N PHE A 161 -52.95 -54.63 21.32
CA PHE A 161 -54.27 -54.57 20.68
C PHE A 161 -54.53 -55.82 19.82
N ARG A 162 -53.55 -56.28 19.05
CA ARG A 162 -53.62 -57.54 18.29
C ARG A 162 -53.85 -58.73 19.22
N SER A 163 -53.10 -58.82 20.31
CA SER A 163 -53.23 -59.89 21.31
C SER A 163 -54.63 -59.92 21.94
N ILE A 164 -55.16 -58.76 22.36
CA ILE A 164 -56.53 -58.65 22.91
C ILE A 164 -57.58 -59.03 21.86
N SER A 165 -57.40 -58.59 20.62
CA SER A 165 -58.32 -58.89 19.51
C SER A 165 -58.37 -60.38 19.20
N GLN A 166 -57.21 -61.06 19.21
CA GLN A 166 -57.11 -62.51 19.02
C GLN A 166 -57.85 -63.26 20.14
N VAL A 167 -57.57 -62.94 21.41
CA VAL A 167 -58.25 -63.55 22.56
C VAL A 167 -59.76 -63.34 22.50
N LYS A 168 -60.21 -62.16 22.07
CA LYS A 168 -61.63 -61.87 21.90
C LYS A 168 -62.27 -62.75 20.82
N GLN A 169 -61.61 -62.95 19.68
CA GLN A 169 -62.12 -63.84 18.62
C GLN A 169 -62.17 -65.29 19.08
N ASP A 170 -61.12 -65.77 19.75
CA ASP A 170 -61.04 -67.15 20.25
C ASP A 170 -62.12 -67.43 21.31
N THR A 171 -62.47 -66.43 22.13
CA THR A 171 -63.53 -66.56 23.14
C THR A 171 -64.94 -66.56 22.54
N VAL A 172 -65.14 -65.96 21.35
CA VAL A 172 -66.44 -65.93 20.65
C VAL A 172 -66.65 -67.17 19.77
N ALA A 173 -65.59 -67.90 19.44
CA ALA A 173 -65.62 -69.13 18.64
C ALA A 173 -65.85 -70.42 19.47
N VAL A 174 -65.95 -70.31 20.81
CA VAL A 174 -66.32 -71.37 21.77
C VAL A 174 -67.78 -71.18 22.20
#